data_AF-A0A9D8BP58-F1
#
_entry.id   AF-A0A9D8BP58-F1
#
_cell.length_a   1.000
_cell.length_b   1.000
_cell.length_c   1.000
_cell.angle_alpha   90.00
_cell.angle_beta   90.00
_cell.angle_gamma   90.00
#
_symmetry.space_group_name_H-M   'P 1'
#
loop_
_entity.id
_entity.type
_entity.pdbx_description
1 polymer ?
#
loop_
_entity_poly.entity_id
_entity_poly.type
_entity_poly.pdbx_seq_one_letter_code
_entity_poly.pdbx_strand_id
1 'polypeptide(L)'
;MFKKKKRRLKKTPSVIPQTGERMTTGEKAYLDRLERLIASPDASPYIVRHKKPEAEKPEPPGRTPIYDSGPMSADQLTIPDTGGPSGRVAPEPRAPAVTIGGDNVRLGADGVYELCIDVPRADIERQERRRPMPPTPPPQRPAARQKRPAPPPAAVPMQRPTPQPPPREEPPHKEPAAPKSMFPPGTLVLWNNTHLGIYKEYVAEKEYDLVYVVEPDGRLQPKGICLFAYEPQRVGLLSDGIFRWMESTMRWERDALVCHFDDPELARTLLARAEPSEPTEPREEAGRRSPQPKESSPWVRGRTFTIKVGKHQWVAVYWARDEIGAVVAHNTNRQWSLMHLDLDRFGPSVLLGDVLPDEQVLQIEKELQEQEAKQ
;
A
#
# COMPACT_ATOMS: atom_id res chain seq x y z
N MET A 1 -3.63 -49.24 -54.22
CA MET A 1 -2.17 -49.17 -54.00
C MET A 1 -1.80 -47.76 -53.51
N PHE A 2 -1.68 -47.54 -52.20
CA PHE A 2 -1.29 -46.23 -51.64
C PHE A 2 0.18 -46.25 -51.23
N LYS A 3 1.01 -45.44 -51.91
CA LYS A 3 2.45 -45.29 -51.64
C LYS A 3 2.65 -44.43 -50.38
N LYS A 4 3.07 -45.07 -49.28
CA LYS A 4 3.55 -44.40 -48.06
C LYS A 4 4.86 -43.64 -48.33
N LYS A 5 4.83 -42.31 -48.23
CA LYS A 5 6.00 -41.43 -48.36
C LYS A 5 6.66 -41.29 -46.98
N LYS A 6 7.74 -42.05 -46.73
CA LYS A 6 8.59 -41.92 -45.53
C LYS A 6 9.36 -40.60 -45.59
N ARG A 7 9.00 -39.63 -44.74
CA ARG A 7 9.84 -38.45 -44.45
C ARG A 7 10.91 -38.84 -43.44
N ARG A 8 12.18 -38.80 -43.86
CA ARG A 8 13.36 -38.88 -42.97
C ARG A 8 13.51 -37.54 -42.25
N LEU A 9 13.37 -37.52 -40.93
CA LEU A 9 13.84 -36.41 -40.09
C LEU A 9 15.38 -36.42 -40.11
N LYS A 10 15.97 -35.29 -40.51
CA LYS A 10 17.40 -35.02 -40.33
C LYS A 10 17.62 -34.59 -38.88
N LYS A 11 18.50 -35.30 -38.16
CA LYS A 11 19.03 -34.92 -36.85
C LYS A 11 19.80 -33.60 -37.00
N THR A 12 19.38 -32.56 -36.29
CA THR A 12 20.18 -31.36 -36.02
C THR A 12 21.22 -31.66 -34.94
N PRO A 13 22.49 -31.26 -35.10
CA PRO A 13 23.50 -31.40 -34.06
C PRO A 13 23.22 -30.41 -32.92
N SER A 14 23.17 -30.93 -31.70
CA SER A 14 23.11 -30.16 -30.46
C SER A 14 24.46 -29.49 -30.23
N VAL A 15 24.50 -28.16 -30.31
CA VAL A 15 25.64 -27.34 -29.91
C VAL A 15 25.35 -26.90 -28.47
N ILE A 16 26.00 -27.55 -27.52
CA ILE A 16 26.03 -27.11 -26.12
C ILE A 16 27.15 -26.05 -26.04
N PRO A 17 26.85 -24.77 -25.76
CA PRO A 17 27.90 -23.81 -25.46
C PRO A 17 28.49 -24.14 -24.09
N GLN A 18 29.76 -24.56 -24.06
CA GLN A 18 30.55 -24.57 -22.83
C GLN A 18 30.95 -23.13 -22.51
N THR A 19 30.09 -22.39 -21.82
CA THR A 19 30.46 -21.13 -21.16
C THR A 19 31.20 -21.46 -19.88
N GLY A 20 32.51 -21.67 -20.00
CA GLY A 20 33.42 -21.68 -18.87
C GLY A 20 33.69 -20.26 -18.38
N GLU A 21 32.70 -19.63 -17.74
CA GLU A 21 32.96 -18.40 -16.99
C GLU A 21 33.74 -18.75 -15.73
N ARG A 22 34.97 -18.23 -15.66
CA ARG A 22 35.79 -18.31 -14.45
C ARG A 22 35.15 -17.41 -13.40
N MET A 23 34.48 -18.01 -12.42
CA MET A 23 34.01 -17.31 -11.22
C MET A 23 35.16 -16.54 -10.58
N THR A 24 34.86 -15.32 -10.17
CA THR A 24 35.83 -14.48 -9.46
C THR A 24 36.10 -15.05 -8.07
N THR A 25 37.27 -14.76 -7.51
CA THR A 25 37.67 -15.26 -6.18
C THR A 25 36.68 -14.82 -5.09
N GLY A 26 35.97 -13.71 -5.30
CA GLY A 26 34.92 -13.21 -4.40
C GLY A 26 33.62 -14.02 -4.46
N GLU A 27 33.15 -14.39 -5.67
CA GLU A 27 31.94 -15.22 -5.83
C GLU A 27 32.14 -16.61 -5.22
N LYS A 28 33.34 -17.18 -5.38
CA LYS A 28 33.66 -18.46 -4.76
C LYS A 28 33.64 -18.38 -3.23
N ALA A 29 34.18 -17.30 -2.65
CA ALA A 29 34.15 -17.11 -1.20
C ALA A 29 32.73 -16.87 -0.65
N TYR A 30 31.85 -16.26 -1.44
CA TYR A 30 30.45 -16.05 -1.08
C TYR A 30 29.64 -17.36 -1.09
N LEU A 31 29.82 -18.19 -2.13
CA LEU A 31 29.16 -19.49 -2.22
C LEU A 31 29.65 -20.46 -1.12
N ASP A 32 30.94 -20.46 -0.81
CA ASP A 32 31.52 -21.27 0.28
C ASP A 32 30.98 -20.85 1.67
N ARG A 33 30.60 -19.58 1.83
CA ARG A 33 29.97 -19.04 3.06
C ARG A 33 28.49 -19.44 3.16
N LEU A 34 27.78 -19.46 2.03
CA LEU A 34 26.39 -19.91 1.95
C LEU A 34 26.25 -21.41 2.22
N GLU A 35 27.13 -22.25 1.65
CA GLU A 35 27.12 -23.70 1.92
C GLU A 35 27.38 -24.01 3.39
N ARG A 36 28.22 -23.24 4.09
CA ARG A 36 28.44 -23.40 5.55
C ARG A 36 27.24 -23.00 6.41
N LEU A 37 26.44 -22.03 5.96
CA LEU A 37 25.21 -21.63 6.64
C LEU A 37 24.10 -22.66 6.47
N ILE A 38 24.02 -23.32 5.31
CA ILE A 38 23.01 -24.34 5.00
C ILE A 38 23.37 -25.68 5.64
N ALA A 39 24.65 -25.99 5.83
CA ALA A 39 25.11 -27.25 6.40
C ALA A 39 25.03 -27.35 7.94
N SER A 40 24.50 -26.33 8.65
CA SER A 40 24.33 -26.37 10.10
C SER A 40 22.96 -26.96 10.48
N PRO A 41 22.88 -28.20 11.01
CA PRO A 41 21.59 -28.88 11.22
C PRO A 41 20.78 -28.37 12.42
N ASP A 42 21.34 -27.47 13.24
CA ASP A 42 20.73 -27.01 14.50
C ASP A 42 20.34 -25.52 14.51
N ALA A 43 20.45 -24.80 13.38
CA ALA A 43 20.08 -23.39 13.30
C ALA A 43 18.60 -23.22 12.95
N SER A 44 17.72 -23.41 13.94
CA SER A 44 16.35 -22.90 13.91
C SER A 44 16.22 -21.71 14.86
N PRO A 45 16.12 -20.46 14.37
CA PRO A 45 15.54 -19.36 15.13
C PRO A 45 14.12 -19.16 14.57
N TYR A 46 13.03 -19.22 15.34
CA TYR A 46 12.70 -18.29 16.41
C TYR A 46 11.81 -18.99 17.44
N ILE A 47 12.24 -19.04 18.70
CA ILE A 47 11.33 -19.29 19.82
C ILE A 47 10.88 -17.93 20.35
N VAL A 48 9.67 -17.52 19.97
CA VAL A 48 8.98 -16.38 20.60
C VAL A 48 8.54 -16.84 21.99
N ARG A 49 9.33 -16.51 23.03
CA ARG A 49 8.89 -16.70 24.42
C ARG A 49 7.99 -15.53 24.82
N HIS A 50 6.67 -15.75 24.82
CA HIS A 50 5.73 -14.83 25.45
C HIS A 50 6.02 -14.74 26.95
N LYS A 51 6.39 -13.55 27.43
CA LYS A 51 6.40 -13.23 28.87
C LYS A 51 4.96 -13.32 29.38
N LYS A 52 4.72 -14.26 30.29
CA LYS A 52 3.48 -14.40 31.06
C LYS A 52 3.26 -13.10 31.86
N PRO A 53 2.08 -12.46 31.82
CA PRO A 53 1.82 -11.27 32.60
C PRO A 53 1.84 -11.62 34.08
N GLU A 54 2.69 -10.91 34.82
CA GLU A 54 2.82 -10.99 36.27
C GLU A 54 1.53 -10.42 36.88
N ALA A 55 0.92 -11.19 37.78
CA ALA A 55 -0.35 -10.84 38.39
C ALA A 55 -0.21 -9.57 39.24
N GLU A 56 -1.08 -8.59 38.99
CA GLU A 56 -1.23 -7.40 39.83
C GLU A 56 -1.51 -7.80 41.28
N LYS A 57 -0.65 -7.31 42.17
CA LYS A 57 -0.81 -7.39 43.61
C LYS A 57 -1.91 -6.40 44.03
N PRO A 58 -2.92 -6.80 44.81
CA PRO A 58 -3.96 -5.88 45.25
C PRO A 58 -3.40 -4.85 46.25
N GLU A 59 -3.66 -3.57 46.00
CA GLU A 59 -3.42 -2.48 46.94
C GLU A 59 -4.35 -2.58 48.16
N PRO A 60 -3.85 -2.29 49.37
CA PRO A 60 -4.69 -2.26 50.57
C PRO A 60 -5.53 -0.96 50.65
N PRO A 61 -6.73 -1.02 51.25
CA PRO A 61 -7.65 0.11 51.27
C PRO A 61 -7.30 1.15 52.35
N GLY A 62 -7.36 2.42 51.94
CA GLY A 62 -7.95 3.50 52.72
C GLY A 62 -7.15 4.05 53.91
N ARG A 63 -6.53 5.23 53.70
CA ARG A 63 -6.45 6.26 54.74
C ARG A 63 -6.80 7.63 54.14
N THR A 64 -7.79 8.25 54.76
CA THR A 64 -8.32 9.59 54.47
C THR A 64 -7.28 10.68 54.73
N PRO A 65 -7.32 11.82 54.01
CA PRO A 65 -6.49 12.97 54.32
C PRO A 65 -7.11 13.75 55.49
N ILE A 66 -6.35 13.88 56.57
CA ILE A 66 -6.58 14.88 57.62
C ILE A 66 -5.94 16.17 57.13
N TYR A 67 -6.76 17.21 56.95
CA TYR A 67 -6.29 18.58 56.84
C TYR A 67 -5.69 18.99 58.19
N ASP A 68 -4.43 19.38 58.20
CA ASP A 68 -3.90 20.22 59.27
C ASP A 68 -3.23 21.45 58.66
N SER A 69 -3.63 22.59 59.19
CA SER A 69 -3.32 23.92 58.71
C SER A 69 -2.33 24.53 59.68
N GLY A 70 -1.15 24.93 59.22
CA GLY A 70 -0.18 25.59 60.09
C GLY A 70 1.01 26.16 59.33
N PRO A 71 1.22 27.50 59.34
CA PRO A 71 2.33 28.15 58.66
C PRO A 71 3.53 28.29 59.61
N MET A 72 4.77 28.13 59.12
CA MET A 72 6.02 28.78 59.61
C MET A 72 7.15 28.34 58.67
N SER A 73 7.73 29.25 57.88
CA SER A 73 8.79 30.22 58.23
C SER A 73 10.19 29.67 57.94
N ALA A 74 11.00 30.56 57.37
CA ALA A 74 12.35 30.33 56.88
C ALA A 74 13.38 30.14 58.02
N ASP A 75 14.56 29.69 57.60
CA ASP A 75 15.85 29.61 58.30
C ASP A 75 16.14 28.40 59.19
N GLN A 76 16.95 27.48 58.64
CA GLN A 76 18.19 26.92 59.21
C GLN A 76 18.70 25.79 58.29
N LEU A 77 19.81 25.98 57.56
CA LEU A 77 21.17 25.55 57.93
C LEU A 77 21.22 24.20 58.63
N THR A 78 21.83 23.18 57.99
CA THR A 78 23.03 22.45 58.47
C THR A 78 23.31 21.26 57.54
N ILE A 79 24.53 21.24 57.00
CA ILE A 79 25.17 20.10 56.32
C ILE A 79 25.51 19.04 57.37
N PRO A 80 25.40 17.74 57.06
CA PRO A 80 26.53 16.90 57.40
C PRO A 80 27.00 16.02 56.25
N ASP A 81 28.27 16.26 55.97
CA ASP A 81 29.25 15.37 55.40
C ASP A 81 29.19 13.98 56.07
N THR A 82 29.04 12.94 55.26
CA THR A 82 29.36 11.57 55.65
C THR A 82 29.97 10.85 54.46
N GLY A 83 31.30 10.96 54.39
CA GLY A 83 32.12 10.05 53.60
C GLY A 83 31.91 8.58 54.02
N GLY A 84 31.91 7.71 53.01
CA GLY A 84 31.87 6.26 53.17
C GLY A 84 32.23 5.58 51.85
N PRO A 85 32.95 4.45 51.87
CA PRO A 85 34.04 4.17 50.95
C PRO A 85 33.61 3.62 49.59
N SER A 86 34.35 4.08 48.57
CA SER A 86 34.34 3.60 47.19
C SER A 86 34.78 2.14 47.13
N GLY A 87 33.81 1.22 47.10
CA GLY A 87 34.00 -0.14 46.63
C GLY A 87 34.06 -0.12 45.10
N ARG A 88 35.26 0.00 44.53
CA ARG A 88 35.51 -0.26 43.10
C ARG A 88 35.27 -1.75 42.83
N VAL A 89 34.06 -2.10 42.43
CA VAL A 89 33.81 -3.32 41.67
C VAL A 89 34.32 -3.05 40.26
N ALA A 90 35.34 -3.80 39.84
CA ALA A 90 35.85 -3.76 38.47
C ALA A 90 34.69 -4.06 37.51
N PRO A 91 34.46 -3.24 36.46
CA PRO A 91 33.46 -3.57 35.47
C PRO A 91 33.88 -4.86 34.76
N GLU A 92 32.98 -5.84 34.76
CA GLU A 92 33.04 -7.03 33.92
C GLU A 92 33.38 -6.61 32.47
N PRO A 93 34.23 -7.38 31.76
CA PRO A 93 34.57 -7.09 30.37
C PRO A 93 33.30 -7.20 29.52
N ARG A 94 32.70 -6.05 29.19
CA ARG A 94 31.63 -5.98 28.20
C ARG A 94 32.20 -6.45 26.86
N ALA A 95 31.53 -7.42 26.25
CA ALA A 95 31.82 -7.87 24.90
C ALA A 95 31.84 -6.67 23.93
N PRO A 96 32.74 -6.65 22.95
CA PRO A 96 32.86 -5.53 22.01
C PRO A 96 31.55 -5.38 21.23
N ALA A 97 30.92 -4.21 21.35
CA ALA A 97 29.82 -3.83 20.48
C ALA A 97 30.41 -3.54 19.09
N VAL A 98 29.95 -4.28 18.08
CA VAL A 98 30.34 -4.07 16.69
C VAL A 98 29.21 -3.31 16.02
N THR A 99 29.47 -2.06 15.63
CA THR A 99 28.52 -1.25 14.87
C THR A 99 28.69 -1.57 13.38
N ILE A 100 27.65 -2.06 12.73
CA ILE A 100 27.61 -2.30 11.28
C ILE A 100 26.46 -1.47 10.74
N GLY A 101 26.73 -0.50 9.86
CA GLY A 101 25.68 0.29 9.20
C GLY A 101 24.93 1.31 10.07
N GLY A 102 25.38 1.59 11.29
CA GLY A 102 24.71 2.54 12.21
C GLY A 102 23.81 1.90 13.26
N ASP A 103 23.58 0.58 13.17
CA ASP A 103 22.79 -0.17 14.13
C ASP A 103 23.68 -0.89 15.16
N ASN A 104 23.19 -0.96 16.40
CA ASN A 104 23.85 -1.65 17.50
C ASN A 104 23.40 -3.12 17.52
N VAL A 105 24.24 -4.01 16.99
CA VAL A 105 24.03 -5.46 17.08
C VAL A 105 24.71 -5.99 18.34
N ARG A 106 23.97 -6.71 19.19
CA ARG A 106 24.53 -7.40 20.36
C ARG A 106 24.52 -8.90 20.16
N LEU A 107 25.66 -9.53 20.46
CA LEU A 107 25.77 -10.98 20.52
C LEU A 107 25.28 -11.45 21.89
N GLY A 108 24.20 -12.21 21.92
CA GLY A 108 23.71 -12.87 23.13
C GLY A 108 24.70 -13.92 23.65
N ALA A 109 24.60 -14.26 24.94
CA ALA A 109 25.46 -15.26 25.58
C ALA A 109 25.28 -16.69 25.00
N ASP A 110 24.22 -16.91 24.22
CA ASP A 110 23.90 -18.12 23.48
C ASP A 110 24.41 -18.11 22.02
N GLY A 111 25.13 -17.05 21.61
CA GLY A 111 25.67 -16.91 20.25
C GLY A 111 24.64 -16.46 19.21
N VAL A 112 23.44 -16.08 19.63
CA VAL A 112 22.40 -15.52 18.74
C VAL A 112 22.56 -14.00 18.69
N TYR A 113 22.53 -13.44 17.49
CA TYR A 113 22.56 -11.99 17.29
C TYR A 113 21.15 -11.42 17.51
N GLU A 114 20.98 -10.58 18.53
CA GLU A 114 19.76 -9.81 18.71
C GLU A 114 19.90 -8.46 18.01
N LEU A 115 19.01 -8.20 17.04
CA LEU A 115 18.85 -6.89 16.43
C LEU A 115 17.96 -6.03 17.34
N CYS A 116 18.58 -5.17 18.14
CA CYS A 116 17.86 -4.22 18.99
C CYS A 116 17.52 -2.96 18.18
N ILE A 117 16.33 -2.91 17.61
CA ILE A 117 15.80 -1.68 17.00
C ILE A 117 15.23 -0.80 18.12
N ASP A 118 15.97 0.21 18.55
CA ASP A 118 15.49 1.22 19.50
C ASP A 118 14.46 2.13 18.79
N VAL A 119 13.18 1.80 18.92
CA VAL A 119 12.09 2.70 18.49
C VAL A 119 11.99 3.85 19.50
N PRO A 120 12.27 5.11 19.14
CA PRO A 120 12.22 6.22 20.08
C PRO A 120 10.78 6.46 20.55
N ARG A 121 10.47 5.99 21.76
CA ARG A 121 9.15 6.09 22.42
C ARG A 121 8.63 7.54 22.55
N ALA A 122 9.54 8.52 22.50
CA ALA A 122 9.24 9.94 22.72
C ALA A 122 8.45 10.61 21.57
N ASP A 123 8.52 10.08 20.34
CA ASP A 123 7.83 10.71 19.19
C ASP A 123 6.36 10.28 19.07
N ILE A 124 6.02 9.07 19.53
CA ILE A 124 4.64 8.55 19.50
C ILE A 124 3.74 9.36 20.46
N GLU A 125 4.20 9.67 21.68
CA GLU A 125 3.43 10.45 22.66
C GLU A 125 3.24 11.93 22.26
N ARG A 126 4.18 12.50 21.47
CA ARG A 126 4.09 13.89 21.01
C ARG A 126 3.06 14.08 19.90
N GLN A 127 2.83 13.04 19.09
CA GLN A 127 1.89 13.06 17.97
C GLN A 127 0.44 12.86 18.43
N GLU A 128 0.20 12.08 19.49
CA GLU A 128 -1.15 11.93 20.08
C GLU A 128 -1.64 13.21 20.77
N ARG A 129 -0.75 13.98 21.41
CA ARG A 129 -1.11 15.27 22.05
C ARG A 129 -1.48 16.39 21.08
N ARG A 130 -1.21 16.22 19.78
CA ARG A 130 -1.51 17.22 18.73
C ARG A 130 -2.74 16.90 17.91
N ARG A 131 -3.48 15.82 18.20
CA ARG A 131 -4.76 15.56 17.53
C ARG A 131 -5.77 16.65 17.93
N PRO A 132 -6.26 17.47 16.99
CA PRO A 132 -7.34 18.40 17.29
C PRO A 132 -8.56 17.60 17.73
N MET A 133 -9.18 17.99 18.86
CA MET A 133 -10.41 17.37 19.32
C MET A 133 -11.48 17.43 18.21
N PRO A 134 -12.28 16.37 18.02
CA PRO A 134 -13.37 16.41 17.06
C PRO A 134 -14.32 17.58 17.42
N PRO A 135 -14.80 18.34 16.43
CA PRO A 135 -15.70 19.46 16.69
C PRO A 135 -16.97 18.94 17.37
N THR A 136 -17.33 19.57 18.49
CA THR A 136 -18.56 19.29 19.23
C THR A 136 -19.76 19.43 18.28
N PRO A 137 -20.65 18.43 18.16
CA PRO A 137 -21.81 18.55 17.31
C PRO A 137 -22.67 19.74 17.75
N PRO A 138 -23.20 20.54 16.80
CA PRO A 138 -24.00 21.70 17.13
C PRO A 138 -25.27 21.27 17.89
N PRO A 139 -25.74 22.07 18.86
CA PRO A 139 -26.96 21.77 19.60
C PRO A 139 -28.15 21.65 18.65
N GLN A 140 -28.80 20.49 18.66
CA GLN A 140 -29.99 20.23 17.87
C GLN A 140 -31.10 21.20 18.31
N ARG A 141 -31.52 22.06 17.37
CA ARG A 141 -32.61 23.01 17.57
C ARG A 141 -33.93 22.24 17.70
N PRO A 142 -34.75 22.48 18.73
CA PRO A 142 -36.02 21.78 18.89
C PRO A 142 -36.93 22.06 17.69
N ALA A 143 -37.48 20.97 17.12
CA ALA A 143 -38.33 21.02 15.95
C ALA A 143 -39.54 21.94 16.17
N ALA A 144 -39.69 22.93 15.29
CA ALA A 144 -40.83 23.82 15.28
C ALA A 144 -42.10 23.01 14.97
N ARG A 145 -43.05 23.10 15.91
CA ARG A 145 -44.41 22.55 15.89
C ARG A 145 -45.12 22.92 14.58
N GLN A 146 -45.19 21.99 13.62
CA GLN A 146 -45.94 22.16 12.39
C GLN A 146 -47.44 22.29 12.70
N LYS A 147 -48.05 23.37 12.20
CA LYS A 147 -49.48 23.65 12.32
C LYS A 147 -50.27 22.61 11.51
N ARG A 148 -51.25 21.98 12.18
CA ARG A 148 -52.30 21.13 11.59
C ARG A 148 -52.98 21.84 10.40
N PRO A 149 -53.08 21.21 9.22
CA PRO A 149 -54.01 21.64 8.17
C PRO A 149 -55.46 21.30 8.55
N ALA A 150 -56.39 22.08 7.98
CA ALA A 150 -57.82 22.10 8.24
C ALA A 150 -58.57 20.81 7.82
N PRO A 151 -59.75 20.52 8.42
CA PRO A 151 -60.54 19.33 8.09
C PRO A 151 -61.21 19.43 6.71
N PRO A 152 -61.29 18.33 5.93
CA PRO A 152 -62.06 18.27 4.70
C PRO A 152 -63.58 18.09 4.96
N PRO A 153 -64.45 18.57 4.05
CA PRO A 153 -65.91 18.49 4.19
C PRO A 153 -66.51 17.12 3.84
N ALA A 154 -67.51 16.76 4.66
CA ALA A 154 -68.70 15.92 4.44
C ALA A 154 -68.64 14.67 3.51
N ALA A 155 -68.51 13.53 4.16
CA ALA A 155 -69.29 12.28 4.04
C ALA A 155 -69.88 11.88 2.68
N VAL A 156 -69.21 10.92 2.03
CA VAL A 156 -69.78 9.99 1.04
C VAL A 156 -70.17 8.67 1.76
N PRO A 157 -71.27 7.98 1.40
CA PRO A 157 -71.77 6.82 2.13
C PRO A 157 -70.78 5.65 2.20
N MET A 158 -70.65 5.12 3.41
CA MET A 158 -69.74 4.06 3.83
C MET A 158 -69.92 2.77 3.03
N GLN A 159 -68.91 2.41 2.22
CA GLN A 159 -68.61 1.00 1.98
C GLN A 159 -67.90 0.46 3.23
N ARG A 160 -68.42 -0.63 3.80
CA ARG A 160 -67.78 -1.30 4.95
C ARG A 160 -66.34 -1.64 4.57
N PRO A 161 -65.33 -1.14 5.30
CA PRO A 161 -63.95 -1.55 5.08
C PRO A 161 -63.88 -3.05 5.32
N THR A 162 -63.47 -3.78 4.29
CA THR A 162 -63.03 -5.17 4.41
C THR A 162 -61.98 -5.22 5.54
N PRO A 163 -62.06 -6.18 6.47
CA PRO A 163 -61.08 -6.30 7.55
C PRO A 163 -59.68 -6.31 6.95
N GLN A 164 -58.90 -5.28 7.28
CA GLN A 164 -57.52 -5.17 6.84
C GLN A 164 -56.79 -6.39 7.39
N PRO A 165 -56.20 -7.25 6.54
CA PRO A 165 -55.45 -8.41 7.02
C PRO A 165 -54.37 -7.91 7.98
N PRO A 166 -54.06 -8.67 9.06
CA PRO A 166 -53.05 -8.29 10.02
C PRO A 166 -51.76 -7.89 9.27
N PRO A 167 -51.03 -6.86 9.72
CA PRO A 167 -49.76 -6.47 9.13
C PRO A 167 -48.93 -7.72 8.96
N ARG A 168 -48.71 -8.12 7.71
CA ARG A 168 -47.90 -9.28 7.38
C ARG A 168 -46.54 -8.97 7.97
N GLU A 169 -46.14 -9.69 9.01
CA GLU A 169 -44.79 -9.62 9.55
C GLU A 169 -43.86 -9.78 8.34
N GLU A 170 -43.26 -8.67 7.91
CA GLU A 170 -42.27 -8.73 6.84
C GLU A 170 -41.20 -9.67 7.35
N PRO A 171 -40.92 -10.78 6.61
CA PRO A 171 -39.91 -11.72 7.04
C PRO A 171 -38.64 -10.90 7.30
N PRO A 172 -37.95 -11.14 8.44
CA PRO A 172 -36.83 -10.32 8.88
C PRO A 172 -35.94 -10.08 7.67
N HIS A 173 -35.84 -8.81 7.25
CA HIS A 173 -35.01 -8.40 6.13
C HIS A 173 -33.64 -9.03 6.40
N LYS A 174 -33.31 -10.08 5.64
CA LYS A 174 -31.99 -10.69 5.69
C LYS A 174 -31.05 -9.56 5.30
N GLU A 175 -30.42 -8.97 6.31
CA GLU A 175 -29.36 -8.00 6.14
C GLU A 175 -28.41 -8.62 5.11
N PRO A 176 -28.24 -7.99 3.93
CA PRO A 176 -27.45 -8.58 2.87
C PRO A 176 -26.08 -8.87 3.45
N ALA A 177 -25.71 -10.16 3.45
CA ALA A 177 -24.45 -10.61 4.03
C ALA A 177 -23.34 -9.71 3.47
N ALA A 178 -22.65 -9.00 4.36
CA ALA A 178 -21.62 -8.05 3.97
C ALA A 178 -20.68 -8.74 2.96
N PRO A 179 -20.38 -8.08 1.82
CA PRO A 179 -19.53 -8.66 0.80
C PRO A 179 -18.23 -9.12 1.47
N LYS A 180 -17.99 -10.43 1.40
CA LYS A 180 -16.86 -11.05 2.08
C LYS A 180 -15.59 -10.58 1.39
N SER A 181 -14.72 -9.88 2.11
CA SER A 181 -13.43 -9.44 1.57
C SER A 181 -12.67 -10.65 1.01
N MET A 182 -12.09 -10.48 -0.18
CA MET A 182 -11.41 -11.57 -0.87
C MET A 182 -10.15 -12.04 -0.12
N PHE A 183 -9.48 -11.09 0.54
CA PHE A 183 -8.25 -11.31 1.30
C PHE A 183 -8.34 -10.68 2.69
N PRO A 184 -7.56 -11.16 3.66
CA PRO A 184 -7.34 -10.44 4.91
C PRO A 184 -6.41 -9.23 4.70
N PRO A 185 -6.51 -8.17 5.52
CA PRO A 185 -5.57 -7.05 5.52
C PRO A 185 -4.11 -7.52 5.68
N GLY A 186 -3.17 -6.86 5.02
CA GLY A 186 -1.74 -7.22 5.03
C GLY A 186 -1.35 -8.31 4.03
N THR A 187 -2.31 -8.88 3.29
CA THR A 187 -2.01 -9.87 2.23
C THR A 187 -1.19 -9.22 1.11
N LEU A 188 -0.08 -9.87 0.71
CA LEU A 188 0.67 -9.48 -0.47
C LEU A 188 -0.01 -10.05 -1.71
N VAL A 189 -0.44 -9.18 -2.60
CA VAL A 189 -1.20 -9.52 -3.80
C VAL A 189 -0.42 -9.09 -5.04
N LEU A 190 -0.25 -10.03 -5.96
CA LEU A 190 0.29 -9.81 -7.30
C LEU A 190 -0.85 -9.84 -8.31
N TRP A 191 -0.95 -8.83 -9.17
CA TRP A 191 -1.88 -8.84 -10.29
C TRP A 191 -1.18 -8.45 -11.60
N ASN A 192 -1.71 -8.94 -12.72
CA ASN A 192 -1.12 -8.79 -14.06
C ASN A 192 0.36 -9.23 -14.18
N ASN A 193 0.86 -10.07 -13.26
CA ASN A 193 2.25 -10.52 -13.18
C ASN A 193 3.31 -9.41 -12.99
N THR A 194 2.88 -8.16 -12.81
CA THR A 194 3.78 -6.99 -12.79
C THR A 194 3.57 -6.11 -11.58
N HIS A 195 2.37 -6.06 -11.03
CA HIS A 195 2.04 -5.13 -9.95
C HIS A 195 1.91 -5.86 -8.63
N LEU A 196 2.74 -5.45 -7.68
CA LEU A 196 2.72 -5.92 -6.31
C LEU A 196 2.02 -4.88 -5.42
N GLY A 197 1.17 -5.33 -4.51
CA GLY A 197 0.51 -4.47 -3.56
C GLY A 197 0.14 -5.19 -2.26
N ILE A 198 -0.18 -4.40 -1.26
CA ILE A 198 -0.59 -4.87 0.06
C ILE A 198 -2.10 -4.60 0.19
N TYR A 199 -2.88 -5.66 0.34
CA TYR A 199 -4.32 -5.57 0.52
C TYR A 199 -4.66 -4.90 1.85
N LYS A 200 -5.59 -3.94 1.84
CA LYS A 200 -6.11 -3.32 3.07
C LYS A 200 -7.54 -3.75 3.34
N GLU A 201 -8.49 -3.35 2.49
CA GLU A 201 -9.91 -3.59 2.73
C GLU A 201 -10.73 -3.50 1.44
N TYR A 202 -11.95 -4.02 1.47
CA TYR A 202 -12.94 -3.85 0.40
C TYR A 202 -13.88 -2.68 0.73
N VAL A 203 -14.00 -1.72 -0.20
CA VAL A 203 -14.86 -0.55 -0.04
C VAL A 203 -16.17 -0.81 -0.78
N ALA A 204 -17.16 -1.34 -0.07
CA ALA A 204 -18.44 -1.75 -0.64
C ALA A 204 -19.19 -0.61 -1.34
N GLU A 205 -19.11 0.62 -0.83
CA GLU A 205 -19.79 1.78 -1.43
C GLU A 205 -19.31 2.11 -2.85
N LYS A 206 -18.07 1.73 -3.19
CA LYS A 206 -17.42 2.06 -4.46
C LYS A 206 -17.02 0.83 -5.27
N GLU A 207 -17.36 -0.36 -4.78
CA GLU A 207 -17.11 -1.66 -5.42
C GLU A 207 -15.63 -1.88 -5.83
N TYR A 208 -14.68 -1.39 -5.04
CA TYR A 208 -13.25 -1.64 -5.24
C TYR A 208 -12.56 -2.13 -3.97
N ASP A 209 -11.40 -2.75 -4.14
CA ASP A 209 -10.47 -3.09 -3.08
C ASP A 209 -9.43 -1.98 -2.92
N LEU A 210 -9.21 -1.55 -1.70
CA LEU A 210 -8.13 -0.63 -1.36
C LEU A 210 -6.83 -1.41 -1.21
N VAL A 211 -5.86 -1.09 -2.07
CA VAL A 211 -4.55 -1.75 -2.13
C VAL A 211 -3.46 -0.69 -2.06
N TYR A 212 -2.46 -0.92 -1.20
CA TYR A 212 -1.24 -0.12 -1.19
C TYR A 212 -0.26 -0.67 -2.22
N VAL A 213 -0.12 0.00 -3.35
CA VAL A 213 0.80 -0.42 -4.42
C VAL A 213 2.24 -0.16 -3.99
N VAL A 214 3.09 -1.18 -4.14
CA VAL A 214 4.52 -1.14 -3.79
C VAL A 214 5.26 -0.48 -4.95
N GLU A 215 5.70 0.76 -4.77
CA GLU A 215 6.46 1.50 -5.78
C GLU A 215 7.97 1.25 -5.66
N PRO A 216 8.72 1.27 -6.78
CA PRO A 216 10.18 1.11 -6.79
C PRO A 216 10.97 2.02 -5.83
N ASP A 217 10.45 3.21 -5.57
CA ASP A 217 11.11 4.23 -4.75
C ASP A 217 11.00 3.98 -3.22
N GLY A 218 10.47 2.83 -2.82
CA GLY A 218 10.25 2.50 -1.41
C GLY A 218 8.96 3.10 -0.83
N ARG A 219 8.08 3.70 -1.66
CA ARG A 219 6.81 4.27 -1.21
C ARG A 219 5.64 3.33 -1.43
N LEU A 220 4.61 3.54 -0.62
CA LEU A 220 3.32 2.88 -0.78
C LEU A 220 2.29 3.88 -1.30
N GLN A 221 1.69 3.58 -2.46
CA GLN A 221 0.65 4.41 -3.04
C GLN A 221 -0.74 3.78 -2.86
N PRO A 222 -1.66 4.39 -2.10
CA PRO A 222 -3.02 3.87 -1.96
C PRO A 222 -3.79 3.98 -3.27
N LYS A 223 -4.30 2.84 -3.78
CA LYS A 223 -5.16 2.80 -4.98
C LYS A 223 -6.40 1.97 -4.74
N GLY A 224 -7.53 2.44 -5.27
CA GLY A 224 -8.74 1.64 -5.43
C GLY A 224 -8.61 0.78 -6.68
N ILE A 225 -8.61 -0.54 -6.52
CA ILE A 225 -8.44 -1.52 -7.59
C ILE A 225 -9.58 -2.54 -7.48
N CYS A 226 -10.31 -2.78 -8.56
CA CYS A 226 -11.29 -3.86 -8.62
C CYS A 226 -10.57 -5.21 -8.78
N LEU A 227 -10.06 -5.81 -7.69
CA LEU A 227 -9.18 -6.99 -7.79
C LEU A 227 -9.85 -8.17 -8.47
N PHE A 228 -11.17 -8.33 -8.32
CA PHE A 228 -11.94 -9.38 -8.98
C PHE A 228 -11.78 -9.42 -10.52
N ALA A 229 -11.34 -8.33 -11.15
CA ALA A 229 -11.13 -8.25 -12.60
C ALA A 229 -9.74 -8.71 -13.08
N TYR A 230 -8.78 -8.99 -12.18
CA TYR A 230 -7.36 -9.23 -12.54
C TYR A 230 -6.80 -10.58 -12.08
N GLU A 231 -7.64 -11.53 -11.68
CA GLU A 231 -7.23 -12.86 -11.17
C GLU A 231 -6.08 -12.76 -10.14
N PRO A 232 -6.31 -12.05 -9.02
CA PRO A 232 -5.26 -11.66 -8.09
C PRO A 232 -4.63 -12.90 -7.45
N GLN A 233 -3.31 -12.98 -7.47
CA GLN A 233 -2.56 -14.04 -6.83
C GLN A 233 -2.07 -13.59 -5.46
N ARG A 234 -2.40 -14.33 -4.42
CA ARG A 234 -1.76 -14.18 -3.11
C ARG A 234 -0.34 -14.72 -3.19
N VAL A 235 0.63 -13.90 -2.81
CA VAL A 235 2.07 -14.22 -2.84
C VAL A 235 2.73 -14.14 -1.46
N GLY A 236 1.98 -13.76 -0.42
CA GLY A 236 2.48 -13.66 0.94
C GLY A 236 1.46 -13.05 1.90
N LEU A 237 1.85 -12.90 3.17
CA LEU A 237 1.05 -12.25 4.20
C LEU A 237 1.96 -11.57 5.22
N LEU A 238 1.81 -10.25 5.36
CA LEU A 238 2.54 -9.48 6.37
C LEU A 238 1.99 -9.75 7.77
N SER A 239 2.88 -9.73 8.76
CA SER A 239 2.43 -9.67 10.15
C SER A 239 1.76 -8.32 10.46
N ASP A 240 0.77 -8.31 11.36
CA ASP A 240 0.00 -7.12 11.72
C ASP A 240 0.88 -5.93 12.13
N GLY A 241 1.99 -6.20 12.84
CA GLY A 241 2.93 -5.17 13.28
C GLY A 241 3.63 -4.47 12.11
N ILE A 242 4.14 -5.26 11.15
CA ILE A 242 4.82 -4.73 9.97
C ILE A 242 3.82 -4.03 9.05
N PHE A 243 2.64 -4.61 8.86
CA PHE A 243 1.59 -3.99 8.06
C PHE A 243 1.20 -2.61 8.61
N ARG A 244 0.93 -2.50 9.92
CA ARG A 244 0.60 -1.22 10.56
C ARG A 244 1.74 -0.22 10.48
N TRP A 245 2.98 -0.67 10.64
CA TRP A 245 4.15 0.19 10.50
C TRP A 245 4.26 0.75 9.06
N MET A 246 4.15 -0.10 8.05
CA MET A 246 4.16 0.30 6.63
C MET A 246 3.00 1.24 6.30
N GLU A 247 1.80 0.96 6.79
CA GLU A 247 0.62 1.83 6.62
C GLU A 247 0.83 3.21 7.26
N SER A 248 1.42 3.27 8.45
CA SER A 248 1.65 4.54 9.16
C SER A 248 2.74 5.40 8.52
N THR A 249 3.76 4.77 7.94
CA THR A 249 4.90 5.47 7.32
C THR A 249 4.69 5.73 5.84
N MET A 250 3.72 5.05 5.20
CA MET A 250 3.53 5.00 3.74
C MET A 250 4.81 4.63 2.99
N ARG A 251 5.64 3.79 3.61
CA ARG A 251 6.89 3.29 3.06
C ARG A 251 6.94 1.78 3.25
N TRP A 252 7.71 1.12 2.39
CA TRP A 252 7.99 -0.30 2.53
C TRP A 252 9.50 -0.52 2.58
N GLU A 253 9.86 -1.69 3.11
CA GLU A 253 11.24 -2.13 3.22
C GLU A 253 11.38 -3.50 2.56
N ARG A 254 12.43 -3.66 1.76
CA ARG A 254 12.65 -4.86 0.95
C ARG A 254 12.74 -6.11 1.81
N ASP A 255 13.56 -6.07 2.84
CA ASP A 255 13.79 -7.25 3.68
C ASP A 255 12.53 -7.64 4.45
N ALA A 256 11.77 -6.65 4.92
CA ALA A 256 10.47 -6.88 5.55
C ALA A 256 9.49 -7.57 4.58
N LEU A 257 9.41 -7.14 3.32
CA LEU A 257 8.58 -7.81 2.32
C LEU A 257 9.08 -9.23 2.04
N VAL A 258 10.37 -9.42 1.69
CA VAL A 258 10.96 -10.72 1.31
C VAL A 258 10.72 -11.78 2.37
N CYS A 259 10.83 -11.43 3.66
CA CYS A 259 10.59 -12.36 4.76
C CYS A 259 9.13 -12.85 4.88
N HIS A 260 8.18 -12.17 4.25
CA HIS A 260 6.75 -12.48 4.33
C HIS A 260 6.15 -12.97 2.99
N PHE A 261 6.99 -13.13 1.96
CA PHE A 261 6.59 -13.83 0.75
C PHE A 261 6.50 -15.34 1.00
N ASP A 262 5.50 -15.98 0.40
CA ASP A 262 5.36 -17.43 0.39
C ASP A 262 6.47 -18.09 -0.46
N ASP A 263 6.95 -17.40 -1.50
CA ASP A 263 8.07 -17.81 -2.35
C ASP A 263 9.18 -16.74 -2.38
N PRO A 264 10.35 -16.99 -1.78
CA PRO A 264 11.45 -16.02 -1.73
C PRO A 264 12.08 -15.74 -3.10
N GLU A 265 12.01 -16.66 -4.07
CA GLU A 265 12.58 -16.44 -5.40
C GLU A 265 11.68 -15.52 -6.24
N LEU A 266 10.36 -15.66 -6.09
CA LEU A 266 9.40 -14.71 -6.64
C LEU A 266 9.61 -13.31 -6.04
N ALA A 267 9.81 -13.21 -4.73
CA ALA A 267 10.09 -11.95 -4.04
C ALA A 267 11.32 -11.25 -4.63
N ARG A 268 12.42 -11.98 -4.79
CA ARG A 268 13.65 -11.44 -5.39
C ARG A 268 13.43 -10.95 -6.81
N THR A 269 12.69 -11.71 -7.62
CA THR A 269 12.43 -11.36 -9.02
C THR A 269 11.59 -10.10 -9.15
N LEU A 270 10.54 -9.96 -8.32
CA LEU A 270 9.65 -8.81 -8.33
C LEU A 270 10.34 -7.56 -7.78
N LEU A 271 11.06 -7.70 -6.67
CA LEU A 271 11.71 -6.58 -5.99
C LEU A 271 12.99 -6.12 -6.69
N ALA A 272 13.70 -7.00 -7.42
CA ALA A 272 14.83 -6.58 -8.25
C ALA A 272 14.42 -5.63 -9.38
N ARG A 273 13.18 -5.72 -9.87
CA ARG A 273 12.64 -4.75 -10.84
C ARG A 273 12.27 -3.42 -10.19
N ALA A 274 12.00 -3.46 -8.88
CA ALA A 274 11.63 -2.31 -8.09
C ALA A 274 12.86 -1.54 -7.60
N GLU A 275 14.08 -2.08 -7.68
CA GLU A 275 15.23 -1.25 -7.36
C GLU A 275 15.43 -0.18 -8.45
N PRO A 276 15.42 1.11 -8.08
CA PRO A 276 15.81 2.14 -9.01
C PRO A 276 17.22 1.79 -9.42
N SER A 277 17.41 1.45 -10.70
CA SER A 277 18.73 1.28 -11.30
C SER A 277 19.56 2.45 -10.79
N GLU A 278 20.63 2.16 -10.05
CA GLU A 278 21.39 3.17 -9.32
C GLU A 278 21.57 4.40 -10.19
N PRO A 279 21.45 5.63 -9.63
CA PRO A 279 21.71 6.84 -10.38
C PRO A 279 23.08 6.66 -11.00
N THR A 280 23.10 6.36 -12.30
CA THR A 280 24.33 6.28 -13.06
C THR A 280 24.95 7.63 -12.81
N GLU A 281 26.02 7.64 -12.01
CA GLU A 281 26.70 8.87 -11.65
C GLU A 281 26.87 9.67 -12.94
N PRO A 282 26.65 10.99 -12.93
CA PRO A 282 26.85 11.81 -14.10
C PRO A 282 28.35 11.77 -14.42
N ARG A 283 28.75 10.73 -15.14
CA ARG A 283 30.04 10.63 -15.78
C ARG A 283 30.06 11.81 -16.73
N GLU A 284 30.86 12.82 -16.39
CA GLU A 284 31.19 13.97 -17.22
C GLU A 284 31.71 13.47 -18.57
N GLU A 285 30.79 13.13 -19.47
CA GLU A 285 31.08 12.79 -20.85
C GLU A 285 31.01 14.10 -21.63
N ALA A 286 31.98 14.96 -21.35
CA ALA A 286 32.34 16.08 -22.19
C ALA A 286 32.77 15.52 -23.56
N GLY A 287 31.85 15.47 -24.50
CA GLY A 287 32.20 15.30 -25.91
C GLY A 287 31.23 14.46 -26.72
N ARG A 288 30.38 15.16 -27.47
CA ARG A 288 29.83 14.72 -28.77
C ARG A 288 28.96 13.47 -28.74
N ARG A 289 27.77 13.57 -28.14
CA ARG A 289 26.64 12.76 -28.60
C ARG A 289 25.82 13.57 -29.58
N SER A 290 25.89 13.15 -30.85
CA SER A 290 24.94 13.52 -31.89
C SER A 290 23.51 13.44 -31.35
N PRO A 291 22.60 14.35 -31.73
CA PRO A 291 21.19 14.23 -31.39
C PRO A 291 20.67 12.96 -32.04
N GLN A 292 20.59 11.87 -31.28
CA GLN A 292 19.73 10.77 -31.69
C GLN A 292 18.31 11.34 -31.71
N PRO A 293 17.57 11.20 -32.82
CA PRO A 293 16.18 11.60 -32.86
C PRO A 293 15.46 10.75 -31.82
N LYS A 294 15.13 11.37 -30.67
CA LYS A 294 14.14 10.80 -29.75
C LYS A 294 12.93 10.52 -30.62
N GLU A 295 12.63 9.24 -30.83
CA GLU A 295 11.49 8.79 -31.59
C GLU A 295 10.28 9.58 -31.08
N SER A 296 9.79 10.49 -31.91
CA SER A 296 8.70 11.38 -31.57
C SER A 296 7.55 10.50 -31.16
N SER A 297 7.16 10.58 -29.88
CA SER A 297 5.99 9.89 -29.35
C SER A 297 4.86 9.99 -30.38
N PRO A 298 4.20 8.88 -30.76
CA PRO A 298 3.16 8.91 -31.79
C PRO A 298 1.95 9.76 -31.37
N TRP A 299 1.90 10.15 -30.09
CA TRP A 299 0.87 10.97 -29.47
C TRP A 299 1.08 12.46 -29.76
N VAL A 300 0.30 12.98 -30.71
CA VAL A 300 0.22 14.41 -31.06
C VAL A 300 -1.18 14.90 -30.72
N ARG A 301 -1.30 16.12 -30.17
CA ARG A 301 -2.61 16.75 -29.86
C ARG A 301 -3.50 16.72 -31.10
N GLY A 302 -4.76 16.31 -30.94
CA GLY A 302 -5.70 16.16 -32.05
C GLY A 302 -5.64 14.79 -32.74
N ARG A 303 -4.70 13.89 -32.40
CA ARG A 303 -4.69 12.53 -32.95
C ARG A 303 -5.86 11.73 -32.39
N THR A 304 -6.70 11.24 -33.28
CA THR A 304 -7.75 10.29 -32.94
C THR A 304 -7.14 8.94 -32.61
N PHE A 305 -7.76 8.22 -31.69
CA PHE A 305 -7.44 6.82 -31.44
C PHE A 305 -8.70 6.06 -31.05
N THR A 306 -8.65 4.76 -31.28
CA THR A 306 -9.71 3.82 -30.95
C THR A 306 -9.18 2.80 -29.95
N ILE A 307 -9.90 2.57 -28.87
CA ILE A 307 -9.66 1.44 -27.97
C ILE A 307 -10.72 0.38 -28.20
N LYS A 308 -10.28 -0.85 -28.51
CA LYS A 308 -11.16 -2.02 -28.60
C LYS A 308 -11.22 -2.74 -27.26
N VAL A 309 -12.40 -2.80 -26.64
CA VAL A 309 -12.65 -3.53 -25.39
C VAL A 309 -13.76 -4.55 -25.62
N GLY A 310 -13.36 -5.78 -25.96
CA GLY A 310 -14.29 -6.85 -26.32
C GLY A 310 -15.08 -6.51 -27.59
N LYS A 311 -16.40 -6.36 -27.46
CA LYS A 311 -17.31 -5.97 -28.56
C LYS A 311 -17.51 -4.46 -28.66
N HIS A 312 -17.01 -3.71 -27.69
CA HIS A 312 -17.18 -2.26 -27.64
C HIS A 312 -15.96 -1.57 -28.22
N GLN A 313 -16.23 -0.49 -28.94
CA GLN A 313 -15.21 0.39 -29.50
C GLN A 313 -15.41 1.76 -28.87
N TRP A 314 -14.34 2.33 -28.33
CA TRP A 314 -14.33 3.67 -27.77
C TRP A 314 -13.38 4.54 -28.59
N VAL A 315 -13.85 5.73 -28.98
CA VAL A 315 -13.10 6.67 -29.82
C VAL A 315 -12.84 7.92 -29.02
N ALA A 316 -11.59 8.36 -29.01
CA ALA A 316 -11.16 9.56 -28.31
C ALA A 316 -10.06 10.29 -29.09
N VAL A 317 -9.77 11.50 -28.66
CA VAL A 317 -8.77 12.40 -29.24
C VAL A 317 -7.70 12.66 -28.18
N TYR A 318 -6.44 12.42 -28.51
CA TYR A 318 -5.34 12.74 -27.61
C TYR A 318 -5.23 14.26 -27.42
N TRP A 319 -5.19 14.72 -26.18
CA TRP A 319 -5.19 16.15 -25.85
C TRP A 319 -3.82 16.62 -25.35
N ALA A 320 -3.34 16.00 -24.27
CA ALA A 320 -2.07 16.34 -23.63
C ALA A 320 -1.54 15.15 -22.81
N ARG A 321 -0.39 15.33 -22.17
CA ARG A 321 0.13 14.43 -21.14
C ARG A 321 0.60 15.27 -19.96
N ASP A 322 0.20 14.88 -18.76
CA ASP A 322 0.63 15.48 -17.50
C ASP A 322 1.33 14.45 -16.60
N GLU A 323 1.56 14.81 -15.33
CA GLU A 323 2.19 13.93 -14.34
C GLU A 323 1.34 12.70 -13.98
N ILE A 324 0.03 12.78 -14.17
CA ILE A 324 -0.92 11.71 -13.84
C ILE A 324 -1.05 10.72 -15.01
N GLY A 325 -0.99 11.21 -16.25
CA GLY A 325 -1.05 10.36 -17.44
C GLY A 325 -1.41 11.11 -18.72
N ALA A 326 -1.94 10.37 -19.69
CA ALA A 326 -2.46 10.99 -20.91
C ALA A 326 -3.84 11.60 -20.63
N VAL A 327 -4.03 12.84 -21.06
CA VAL A 327 -5.31 13.53 -21.05
C VAL A 327 -5.94 13.37 -22.42
N VAL A 328 -7.16 12.85 -22.46
CA VAL A 328 -7.86 12.55 -23.70
C VAL A 328 -9.22 13.22 -23.70
N ALA A 329 -9.60 13.80 -24.84
CA ALA A 329 -10.93 14.33 -25.09
C ALA A 329 -11.78 13.22 -25.68
N HIS A 330 -12.94 12.96 -25.09
CA HIS A 330 -13.89 11.97 -25.60
C HIS A 330 -15.29 12.59 -25.72
N ASN A 331 -16.07 12.10 -26.67
CA ASN A 331 -17.40 12.62 -26.94
C ASN A 331 -18.45 11.63 -26.43
N THR A 332 -19.11 11.99 -25.33
CA THR A 332 -20.19 11.21 -24.74
C THR A 332 -21.47 12.01 -24.85
N ASN A 333 -22.52 11.46 -25.47
CA ASN A 333 -23.81 12.13 -25.64
C ASN A 333 -23.74 13.52 -26.34
N ARG A 334 -22.89 13.64 -27.37
CA ARG A 334 -22.65 14.91 -28.10
C ARG A 334 -22.03 16.02 -27.24
N GLN A 335 -21.33 15.63 -26.18
CA GLN A 335 -20.62 16.53 -25.31
C GLN A 335 -19.19 16.05 -25.15
N TRP A 336 -18.23 16.95 -25.40
CA TRP A 336 -16.83 16.68 -25.14
C TRP A 336 -16.52 16.84 -23.66
N SER A 337 -15.76 15.90 -23.13
CA SER A 337 -15.18 16.00 -21.80
C SER A 337 -13.75 15.45 -21.79
N LEU A 338 -12.93 16.00 -20.91
CA LEU A 338 -11.55 15.55 -20.68
C LEU A 338 -11.53 14.46 -19.61
N MET A 339 -10.70 13.45 -19.81
CA MET A 339 -10.42 12.43 -18.81
C MET A 339 -8.97 12.01 -18.85
N HIS A 340 -8.43 11.63 -17.69
CA HIS A 340 -7.14 10.94 -17.59
C HIS A 340 -7.30 9.49 -17.97
N LEU A 341 -6.40 9.02 -18.84
CA LEU A 341 -6.39 7.65 -19.29
C LEU A 341 -4.96 7.14 -19.39
N ASP A 342 -4.72 5.97 -18.78
CA ASP A 342 -3.46 5.24 -18.95
C ASP A 342 -3.51 4.46 -20.27
N LEU A 343 -2.98 5.06 -21.33
CA LEU A 343 -2.96 4.47 -22.67
C LEU A 343 -2.04 3.25 -22.75
N ASP A 344 -1.01 3.18 -21.91
CA ASP A 344 -0.04 2.08 -21.90
C ASP A 344 -0.72 0.77 -21.44
N ARG A 345 -1.71 0.88 -20.55
CA ARG A 345 -2.52 -0.25 -20.08
C ARG A 345 -3.32 -0.95 -21.17
N PHE A 346 -3.70 -0.25 -22.24
CA PHE A 346 -4.47 -0.83 -23.35
C PHE A 346 -3.57 -1.48 -24.40
N GLY A 347 -2.27 -1.18 -24.38
CA GLY A 347 -1.24 -1.79 -25.22
C GLY A 347 -1.66 -1.91 -26.69
N PRO A 348 -1.69 -3.13 -27.26
CA PRO A 348 -2.00 -3.33 -28.67
C PRO A 348 -3.48 -3.12 -29.03
N SER A 349 -4.37 -2.93 -28.05
CA SER A 349 -5.79 -2.66 -28.28
C SER A 349 -6.06 -1.22 -28.73
N VAL A 350 -5.04 -0.37 -28.64
CA VAL A 350 -5.07 1.02 -29.08
C VAL A 350 -4.71 1.10 -30.55
N LEU A 351 -5.68 1.52 -31.35
CA LEU A 351 -5.50 1.77 -32.77
C LEU A 351 -5.43 3.28 -32.99
N LEU A 352 -4.25 3.77 -33.35
CA LEU A 352 -4.05 5.17 -33.72
C LEU A 352 -4.79 5.47 -35.03
N GLY A 353 -5.51 6.57 -35.05
CA GLY A 353 -6.17 7.12 -36.23
C GLY A 353 -5.47 8.38 -36.74
N ASP A 354 -6.19 9.13 -37.56
CA ASP A 354 -5.71 10.35 -38.18
C ASP A 354 -5.64 11.51 -37.18
N VAL A 355 -4.81 12.51 -37.51
CA VAL A 355 -4.77 13.79 -36.80
C VAL A 355 -5.90 14.65 -37.32
N LEU A 356 -6.74 15.13 -36.40
CA LEU A 356 -7.82 16.04 -36.76
C LEU A 356 -7.25 17.37 -37.31
N PRO A 357 -7.93 18.01 -38.27
CA PRO A 357 -7.59 19.37 -38.69
C PRO A 357 -7.67 20.35 -37.52
N ASP A 358 -6.83 21.37 -37.53
CA ASP A 358 -6.76 22.38 -36.46
C ASP A 358 -8.12 23.04 -36.17
N GLU A 359 -8.94 23.25 -37.20
CA GLU A 359 -10.30 23.79 -37.06
C GLU A 359 -11.19 22.92 -36.15
N GLN A 360 -11.08 21.60 -36.26
CA GLN A 360 -11.83 20.67 -35.42
C GLN A 360 -11.27 20.63 -33.99
N VAL A 361 -9.95 20.71 -33.84
CA VAL A 361 -9.31 20.77 -32.52
C VAL A 361 -9.73 22.03 -31.77
N LEU A 362 -9.76 23.18 -32.44
CA LEU A 362 -10.23 24.45 -31.88
C LEU A 362 -11.73 24.40 -31.51
N GLN A 363 -12.55 23.74 -32.31
CA GLN A 363 -13.97 23.54 -31.99
C GLN A 363 -14.15 22.69 -30.73
N ILE A 364 -13.39 21.60 -30.58
CA ILE A 364 -13.40 20.78 -29.36
C ILE A 364 -12.93 21.60 -28.16
N GLU A 365 -11.88 22.40 -28.31
CA GLU A 365 -11.35 23.26 -27.24
C GLU A 365 -12.39 24.28 -26.77
N LYS A 366 -13.11 24.90 -27.70
CA LYS A 366 -14.19 25.83 -27.39
C LYS A 366 -15.34 25.14 -26.64
N GLU A 367 -15.77 23.96 -27.10
CA GLU A 367 -16.83 23.20 -26.42
C GLU A 367 -16.43 22.76 -25.00
N LEU A 368 -15.16 22.38 -24.80
CA LEU A 368 -14.62 22.06 -23.48
C LEU A 368 -14.60 23.27 -22.55
N GLN A 369 -14.19 24.44 -23.02
CA GLN A 369 -14.22 25.69 -22.24
C GLN A 369 -15.64 26.10 -21.86
N GLU A 370 -16.61 25.93 -22.77
CA GLU A 370 -18.03 26.21 -22.48
C GLU A 370 -18.62 25.24 -21.44
N GLN A 371 -18.13 24.00 -21.35
CA GLN A 371 -18.53 23.06 -20.31
C GLN A 371 -17.97 23.44 -18.95
N GLU A 372 -16.68 23.82 -18.90
CA GLU A 372 -16.02 24.26 -17.67
C GLU A 372 -16.69 25.51 -17.09
N ALA A 373 -17.12 26.45 -17.95
CA ALA A 373 -17.83 27.66 -17.52
C ALA A 373 -19.25 27.42 -16.97
N LYS A 374 -19.83 26.23 -17.17
CA LYS A 374 -21.17 25.87 -16.67
C LYS A 374 -21.14 25.16 -15.32
N GLN A 375 -19.97 24.69 -14.87
CA GLN A 375 -19.76 24.09 -13.56
C GLN A 375 -19.48 25.19 -12.53
#